data_AF-A0A0R2Q1K9-F1
#
_entry.id   AF-A0A0R2Q1K9-F1
#
_cell.length_a   1.000
_cell.length_b   1.000
_cell.length_c   1.000
_cell.angle_alpha   90.00
_cell.angle_beta   90.00
_cell.angle_gamma   90.00
#
_symmetry.space_group_name_H-M   'P 1'
#
loop_
_entity.id
_entity.type
_entity.pdbx_description
1 polymer ?
#
loop_
_entity_poly.entity_id
_entity_poly.type
_entity_poly.pdbx_seq_one_letter_code
_entity_poly.pdbx_strand_id
1 'polypeptide(L)'
;VKTNGDISVDSHHSVEDTSLAIGQALREALGDKSGIRRFGNSLVPLDEVLVQAAVDLSGRPYLVHRAPEIVELIGTFDTTLGRHIWESIVSEARIGLHIRVLEGRNAHHVLEAQFKAVAQAFKDAVALDPRSGGIPSTKGVL
;
A
#
# COMPACT_ATOMS: atom_id res chain seq x y z
N VAL A 1 2.38 -4.98 -15.22
CA VAL A 1 1.25 -4.02 -15.31
C VAL A 1 1.36 -3.29 -16.64
N LYS A 2 0.25 -3.09 -17.36
CA LYS A 2 0.18 -2.31 -18.60
C LYS A 2 -1.02 -1.37 -18.50
N THR A 3 -0.81 -0.10 -18.80
CA THR A 3 -1.85 0.95 -18.76
C THR A 3 -1.72 1.79 -20.03
N ASN A 4 -2.84 2.03 -20.70
CA ASN A 4 -2.94 3.01 -21.76
C ASN A 4 -3.99 4.04 -21.31
N GLY A 5 -3.53 5.25 -21.00
CA GLY A 5 -4.37 6.28 -20.42
C GLY A 5 -4.11 7.65 -21.05
N ASP A 6 -4.85 8.63 -20.59
CA ASP A 6 -4.95 9.99 -21.12
C ASP A 6 -3.87 10.94 -20.57
N ILE A 7 -2.61 10.50 -20.59
CA ILE A 7 -1.44 11.24 -20.07
C ILE A 7 -1.23 12.65 -20.66
N SER A 8 -1.90 12.96 -21.78
CA SER A 8 -1.91 14.30 -22.38
C SER A 8 -2.77 15.30 -21.62
N VAL A 9 -3.70 14.83 -20.78
CA VAL A 9 -4.50 15.64 -19.86
C VAL A 9 -3.69 15.84 -18.58
N ASP A 10 -3.49 14.75 -17.83
CA ASP A 10 -2.59 14.65 -16.70
C ASP A 10 -2.32 13.15 -16.38
N SER A 11 -1.61 12.87 -15.28
CA SER A 11 -1.33 11.49 -14.85
C SER A 11 -2.37 10.89 -13.90
N HIS A 12 -3.41 11.65 -13.51
CA HIS A 12 -4.35 11.29 -12.45
C HIS A 12 -5.10 10.01 -12.77
N HIS A 13 -5.86 9.97 -13.87
CA HIS A 13 -6.69 8.81 -14.20
C HIS A 13 -5.83 7.56 -14.42
N SER A 14 -4.69 7.72 -15.12
CA SER A 14 -3.77 6.62 -15.37
C SER A 14 -3.22 6.01 -14.07
N VAL A 15 -2.89 6.84 -13.08
CA VAL A 15 -2.38 6.38 -11.78
C VAL A 15 -3.48 5.77 -10.92
N GLU A 16 -4.65 6.42 -10.86
CA GLU A 16 -5.81 5.96 -10.10
C GLU A 16 -6.29 4.59 -10.60
N ASP A 17 -6.60 4.47 -11.90
CA ASP A 17 -7.17 3.25 -12.48
C ASP A 17 -6.18 2.07 -12.39
N THR A 18 -4.89 2.34 -12.58
CA THR A 18 -3.85 1.33 -12.39
C THR A 18 -3.83 0.85 -10.93
N SER A 19 -3.98 1.76 -9.97
CA SER A 19 -3.97 1.45 -8.54
C SER A 19 -5.21 0.68 -8.10
N LEU A 20 -6.39 1.03 -8.63
CA LEU A 20 -7.64 0.29 -8.44
C LEU A 20 -7.50 -1.15 -8.97
N ALA A 21 -6.99 -1.32 -10.19
CA ALA A 21 -6.79 -2.63 -10.80
C ALA A 21 -5.79 -3.50 -10.00
N ILE A 22 -4.72 -2.90 -9.46
CA ILE A 22 -3.79 -3.58 -8.55
C ILE A 22 -4.52 -4.01 -7.27
N GLY A 23 -5.29 -3.12 -6.65
CA GLY A 23 -6.07 -3.44 -5.45
C GLY A 23 -7.04 -4.61 -5.68
N GLN A 24 -7.75 -4.60 -6.81
CA GLN A 24 -8.65 -5.69 -7.19
C GLN A 24 -7.89 -7.01 -7.36
N ALA A 25 -6.77 -7.00 -8.08
CA ALA A 25 -5.95 -8.19 -8.28
C ALA A 25 -5.42 -8.75 -6.95
N LEU A 26 -5.03 -7.89 -6.00
CA LEU A 26 -4.63 -8.31 -4.66
C LEU A 26 -5.79 -8.97 -3.90
N ARG A 27 -6.99 -8.37 -3.94
CA ARG A 27 -8.19 -8.96 -3.30
C ARG A 27 -8.49 -10.35 -3.86
N GLU A 28 -8.44 -10.49 -5.19
CA GLU A 28 -8.69 -11.77 -5.86
C GLU A 28 -7.62 -12.81 -5.49
N ALA A 29 -6.34 -12.42 -5.51
CA ALA A 29 -5.24 -13.32 -5.17
C ALA A 29 -5.23 -13.77 -3.70
N LEU A 30 -5.73 -12.94 -2.78
CA LEU A 30 -5.81 -13.25 -1.35
C LEU A 30 -6.89 -14.28 -1.01
N GLY A 31 -7.89 -14.48 -1.87
CA GLY A 31 -8.98 -15.42 -1.64
C GLY A 31 -9.69 -15.23 -0.30
N ASP A 32 -9.90 -16.32 0.42
CA ASP A 32 -10.51 -16.34 1.76
C ASP A 32 -9.52 -15.97 2.88
N LYS A 33 -8.26 -15.69 2.54
CA LYS A 33 -7.18 -15.33 3.48
C LYS A 33 -6.90 -16.43 4.50
N SER A 34 -7.22 -17.68 4.20
CA SER A 34 -6.95 -18.82 5.08
C SER A 34 -5.45 -19.12 5.14
N GLY A 35 -4.96 -19.43 6.34
CA GLY A 35 -3.59 -19.89 6.55
C GLY A 35 -2.49 -18.81 6.51
N ILE A 36 -2.82 -17.55 6.23
CA ILE A 36 -1.85 -16.44 6.24
C ILE A 36 -1.73 -15.80 7.63
N ARG A 37 -0.65 -15.04 7.85
CA ARG A 37 -0.44 -14.25 9.09
C ARG A 37 -1.42 -13.11 9.28
N ARG A 38 -2.02 -12.62 8.19
CA ARG A 38 -2.97 -11.49 8.10
C ARG A 38 -2.38 -10.13 8.44
N PHE A 39 -1.51 -10.05 9.44
CA PHE A 39 -0.86 -8.83 9.86
C PHE A 39 0.61 -8.82 9.46
N GLY A 40 1.09 -7.66 9.08
CA GLY A 40 2.51 -7.43 8.85
C GLY A 40 2.86 -5.98 9.11
N ASN A 41 4.11 -5.73 9.48
CA ASN A 41 4.62 -4.40 9.73
C ASN A 41 6.08 -4.31 9.32
N SER A 42 6.53 -3.11 9.02
CA SER A 42 7.90 -2.85 8.63
C SER A 42 8.33 -1.45 9.08
N LEU A 43 9.64 -1.30 9.20
CA LEU A 43 10.31 -0.01 9.37
C LEU A 43 11.45 0.02 8.36
N VAL A 44 11.37 0.90 7.37
CA VAL A 44 12.27 0.89 6.22
C VAL A 44 12.92 2.26 6.05
N PRO A 45 14.27 2.33 6.09
CA PRO A 45 14.99 3.54 5.76
C PRO A 45 15.22 3.68 4.24
N LEU A 46 15.42 4.91 3.80
CA LEU A 46 16.08 5.25 2.55
C LEU A 46 16.79 6.58 2.73
N ASP A 47 18.12 6.53 2.85
CA ASP A 47 18.96 7.67 3.21
C ASP A 47 18.43 8.43 4.43
N GLU A 48 17.98 9.67 4.26
CA GLU A 48 17.47 10.51 5.34
C GLU A 48 15.99 10.25 5.70
N VAL A 49 15.33 9.33 4.98
CA VAL A 49 13.93 8.98 5.18
C VAL A 49 13.81 7.72 6.03
N LEU A 50 12.83 7.70 6.94
CA LEU A 50 12.39 6.50 7.65
C LEU A 50 10.87 6.35 7.55
N VAL A 51 10.39 5.20 7.06
CA VAL A 51 8.96 4.93 6.93
C VAL A 51 8.55 3.71 7.73
N GLN A 52 7.49 3.85 8.51
CA GLN A 52 6.77 2.75 9.14
C GLN A 52 5.52 2.41 8.32
N ALA A 53 5.33 1.12 8.02
CA ALA A 53 4.09 0.60 7.45
C ALA A 53 3.51 -0.53 8.30
N ALA A 54 2.18 -0.60 8.38
CA ALA A 54 1.46 -1.70 8.98
C ALA A 54 0.25 -2.08 8.11
N VAL A 55 0.05 -3.38 7.91
CA VAL A 55 -0.97 -3.98 7.06
C VAL A 55 -1.85 -4.91 7.90
N ASP A 56 -3.17 -4.80 7.74
CA ASP A 56 -4.17 -5.77 8.19
C ASP A 56 -4.98 -6.23 6.97
N LEU A 57 -4.85 -7.50 6.58
CA LEU A 57 -5.62 -8.11 5.48
C LEU A 57 -7.05 -8.41 5.95
N SER A 58 -7.79 -7.34 6.19
CA SER A 58 -8.92 -7.31 7.12
C SER A 58 -10.30 -7.49 6.50
N GLY A 59 -10.40 -7.38 5.18
CA GLY A 59 -11.66 -7.24 4.44
C GLY A 59 -12.29 -5.84 4.52
N ARG A 60 -11.69 -4.91 5.26
CA ARG A 60 -12.19 -3.54 5.46
C ARG A 60 -11.21 -2.54 4.86
N PRO A 61 -11.63 -1.70 3.90
CA PRO A 61 -10.77 -0.67 3.33
C PRO A 61 -10.60 0.46 4.35
N TYR A 62 -9.36 0.70 4.77
CA TYR A 62 -9.04 1.84 5.64
C TYR A 62 -7.58 2.26 5.47
N LEU A 63 -7.35 3.54 5.18
CA LEU A 63 -6.00 4.11 5.05
C LEU A 63 -5.75 5.15 6.14
N VAL A 64 -4.60 5.02 6.81
CA VAL A 64 -3.98 6.13 7.55
C VAL A 64 -2.67 6.46 6.86
N HIS A 65 -2.57 7.66 6.30
CA HIS A 65 -1.37 8.15 5.64
C HIS A 65 -0.89 9.43 6.32
N ARG A 66 0.34 9.43 6.82
CA ARG A 66 1.00 10.61 7.40
C ARG A 66 2.38 10.75 6.76
N ALA A 67 2.54 11.82 5.99
CA ALA A 67 3.79 12.17 5.32
C ALA A 67 4.06 13.68 5.50
N PRO A 68 5.33 14.13 5.42
CA PRO A 68 5.64 15.55 5.38
C PRO A 68 5.14 16.16 4.07
N GLU A 69 4.97 17.49 4.07
CA GLU A 69 4.87 18.24 2.82
C GLU A 69 6.19 18.13 2.05
N ILE A 70 6.09 17.83 0.75
CA ILE A 70 7.22 17.66 -0.16
C ILE A 70 6.98 18.46 -1.43
N VAL A 71 7.99 18.59 -2.28
CA VAL A 71 7.88 19.30 -3.56
C VAL A 71 6.80 18.65 -4.44
N GLU A 72 6.09 19.47 -5.20
CA GLU A 72 4.94 19.04 -6.01
C GLU A 72 5.31 18.00 -7.09
N LEU A 73 6.52 18.10 -7.65
CA LEU A 73 6.95 17.24 -8.76
C LEU A 73 8.24 16.47 -8.45
N ILE A 74 8.29 15.22 -8.91
CA ILE A 74 9.51 14.41 -9.04
C ILE A 74 9.67 14.08 -10.53
N GLY A 75 10.56 14.79 -11.21
CA GLY A 75 10.60 14.76 -12.67
C GLY A 75 9.26 15.25 -13.24
N THR A 76 8.48 14.34 -13.84
CA THR A 76 7.13 14.63 -14.36
C THR A 76 6.00 14.05 -13.51
N PHE A 77 6.31 13.42 -12.37
CA PHE A 77 5.32 12.80 -11.50
C PHE A 77 4.80 13.81 -10.47
N ASP A 78 3.47 13.97 -10.42
CA ASP A 78 2.77 14.74 -9.39
C ASP A 78 2.74 13.97 -8.07
N THR A 79 3.45 14.48 -7.07
CA THR A 79 3.60 13.85 -5.75
C THR A 79 2.30 13.80 -4.95
N THR A 80 1.29 14.61 -5.28
CA THR A 80 -0.04 14.54 -4.66
C THR A 80 -0.70 13.19 -4.95
N LEU A 81 -0.37 12.56 -6.08
CA LEU A 81 -0.85 11.24 -6.46
C LEU A 81 -0.27 10.11 -5.61
N GLY A 82 0.82 10.36 -4.88
CA GLY A 82 1.44 9.36 -4.00
C GLY A 82 0.49 8.85 -2.92
N ARG A 83 -0.34 9.73 -2.36
CA ARG A 83 -1.41 9.33 -1.43
C ARG A 83 -2.57 8.65 -2.15
N HIS A 84 -2.99 9.16 -3.30
CA HIS A 84 -4.07 8.60 -4.11
C HIS A 84 -3.81 7.15 -4.49
N ILE A 85 -2.57 6.77 -4.83
CA ILE A 85 -2.20 5.37 -5.10
C ILE A 85 -2.61 4.46 -3.93
N TRP A 86 -2.31 4.87 -2.69
CA TRP A 86 -2.65 4.08 -1.52
C TRP A 86 -4.15 4.05 -1.26
N GLU A 87 -4.85 5.17 -1.46
CA GLU A 87 -6.32 5.24 -1.31
C GLU A 87 -7.02 4.28 -2.28
N SER A 88 -6.61 4.28 -3.55
CA SER A 88 -7.14 3.41 -4.59
C SER A 88 -6.78 1.94 -4.40
N ILE A 89 -5.54 1.62 -4.01
CA ILE A 89 -5.17 0.23 -3.71
C ILE A 89 -5.99 -0.28 -2.52
N VAL A 90 -6.11 0.50 -1.44
CA VAL A 90 -6.81 0.10 -0.22
C VAL A 90 -8.31 -0.10 -0.45
N SER A 91 -8.95 0.77 -1.25
CA SER A 91 -10.38 0.70 -1.52
C SER A 91 -10.75 -0.61 -2.21
N GLU A 92 -9.97 -1.03 -3.22
CA GLU A 92 -10.20 -2.26 -3.96
C GLU A 92 -9.60 -3.49 -3.28
N ALA A 93 -8.42 -3.42 -2.66
CA ALA A 93 -7.84 -4.55 -1.93
C ALA A 93 -8.65 -4.93 -0.69
N ARG A 94 -9.47 -4.00 -0.15
CA ARG A 94 -10.26 -4.18 1.09
C ARG A 94 -9.36 -4.53 2.28
N ILE A 95 -8.31 -3.74 2.49
CA ILE A 95 -7.32 -3.94 3.56
C ILE A 95 -7.22 -2.71 4.47
N GLY A 96 -6.74 -2.92 5.70
CA GLY A 96 -6.27 -1.84 6.56
C GLY A 96 -4.81 -1.55 6.25
N LEU A 97 -4.46 -0.30 5.98
CA LEU A 97 -3.10 0.14 5.71
C LEU A 97 -2.78 1.40 6.50
N HIS A 98 -1.68 1.36 7.24
CA HIS A 98 -1.12 2.52 7.91
C HIS A 98 0.28 2.79 7.35
N ILE A 99 0.53 4.03 6.96
CA ILE A 99 1.82 4.52 6.48
C ILE A 99 2.17 5.78 7.25
N ARG A 100 3.36 5.80 7.85
CA ARG A 100 3.89 6.96 8.55
C ARG A 100 5.34 7.20 8.12
N VAL A 101 5.58 8.31 7.45
CA VAL A 101 6.93 8.84 7.26
C VAL A 101 7.33 9.49 8.57
N LEU A 102 8.31 8.90 9.26
CA LEU A 102 8.74 9.34 10.59
C LEU A 102 9.71 10.52 10.50
N GLU A 103 10.57 10.50 9.49
CA GLU A 103 11.52 11.57 9.14
C GLU A 103 11.87 11.47 7.66
N GLY A 104 12.41 12.55 7.09
CA GLY A 104 12.78 12.62 5.69
C GLY A 104 12.34 13.90 5.00
N ARG A 105 12.96 14.21 3.85
CA ARG A 105 12.64 15.45 3.11
C ARG A 105 12.72 15.33 1.60
N ASN A 106 13.54 14.42 1.06
CA ASN A 106 13.62 14.25 -0.38
C ASN A 106 12.36 13.53 -0.88
N ALA A 107 11.63 14.18 -1.81
CA ALA A 107 10.35 13.67 -2.31
C ALA A 107 10.46 12.26 -2.94
N HIS A 108 11.52 12.01 -3.70
CA HIS A 108 11.80 10.69 -4.27
C HIS A 108 12.01 9.66 -3.16
N HIS A 109 12.89 9.96 -2.21
CA HIS A 109 13.19 9.05 -1.10
C HIS A 109 11.94 8.76 -0.26
N VAL A 110 11.13 9.78 0.00
CA VAL A 110 9.88 9.69 0.76
C VAL A 110 8.89 8.75 0.08
N LEU A 111 8.65 8.89 -1.23
CA LEU A 111 7.75 7.98 -1.93
C LEU A 111 8.32 6.57 -2.04
N GLU A 112 9.58 6.41 -2.45
CA GLU A 112 10.19 5.10 -2.63
C GLU A 112 10.24 4.30 -1.31
N ALA A 113 10.57 4.95 -0.20
CA ALA A 113 10.59 4.30 1.12
C ALA A 113 9.18 3.84 1.55
N GLN A 114 8.12 4.56 1.19
CA GLN A 114 6.74 4.09 1.43
C GLN A 114 6.44 2.80 0.69
N PHE A 115 6.74 2.74 -0.61
CA PHE A 115 6.54 1.52 -1.39
C PHE A 115 7.33 0.34 -0.82
N LYS A 116 8.59 0.55 -0.44
CA LYS A 116 9.42 -0.49 0.18
C LYS A 116 8.85 -0.95 1.53
N ALA A 117 8.43 -0.01 2.37
CA ALA A 117 7.81 -0.33 3.66
C ALA A 117 6.53 -1.15 3.48
N VAL A 118 5.63 -0.71 2.60
CA VAL A 118 4.38 -1.44 2.32
C VAL A 118 4.67 -2.82 1.75
N ALA A 119 5.59 -2.95 0.79
CA ALA A 119 5.95 -4.25 0.20
C ALA A 119 6.48 -5.23 1.26
N GLN A 120 7.35 -4.77 2.17
CA GLN A 120 7.89 -5.60 3.25
C GLN A 120 6.81 -6.01 4.26
N ALA A 121 5.96 -5.06 4.68
CA ALA A 121 4.87 -5.35 5.61
C ALA A 121 3.83 -6.29 4.97
N PHE A 122 3.51 -6.10 3.69
CA PHE A 122 2.57 -6.94 2.96
C PHE A 122 3.11 -8.36 2.76
N LYS A 123 4.40 -8.51 2.43
CA LYS A 123 5.09 -9.81 2.36
C LYS A 123 4.91 -10.62 3.64
N ASP A 124 5.06 -9.97 4.79
CA ASP A 124 4.89 -10.64 6.09
C ASP A 124 3.41 -10.96 6.36
N ALA A 125 2.48 -10.07 5.98
CA ALA A 125 1.05 -10.28 6.16
C ALA A 125 0.50 -11.46 5.35
N VAL A 126 1.01 -11.67 4.12
CA VAL A 126 0.60 -12.78 3.24
C VAL A 126 1.37 -14.07 3.50
N ALA A 127 2.42 -14.05 4.33
CA ALA A 127 3.17 -15.25 4.62
C ALA A 127 2.28 -16.31 5.27
N LEU A 128 2.44 -17.57 4.84
CA LEU A 128 1.77 -18.70 5.48
C LEU A 128 2.25 -18.81 6.93
N ASP A 129 1.29 -19.00 7.84
CA ASP A 129 1.55 -19.27 9.24
C ASP A 129 1.28 -20.74 9.53
N PRO A 130 2.31 -21.56 9.82
CA PRO A 130 2.12 -22.99 10.14
C PRO A 130 1.33 -23.22 11.43
N ARG A 131 1.11 -22.17 12.24
CA ARG A 131 0.27 -22.20 13.44
C ARG A 131 -1.18 -21.82 13.15
N SER A 132 -1.47 -21.31 11.95
CA SER A 132 -2.82 -20.93 11.55
C SER A 132 -3.62 -22.17 11.15
N GLY A 133 -4.78 -22.35 11.79
CA GLY A 133 -5.70 -23.47 11.53
C GLY A 133 -6.83 -23.12 10.55
N GLY A 134 -6.75 -22.01 9.82
CA GLY A 134 -7.80 -21.55 8.91
C GLY A 134 -7.80 -20.03 8.71
N ILE A 135 -8.99 -19.43 8.67
CA ILE A 135 -9.15 -17.98 8.53
C ILE A 135 -8.70 -17.28 9.84
N PRO A 136 -7.73 -16.35 9.80
CA PRO A 136 -7.17 -15.69 10.99
C PRO A 136 -8.11 -14.58 11.51
N SER A 137 -9.32 -14.95 11.92
CA SER A 137 -10.36 -14.06 12.41
C SER A 137 -11.22 -14.74 13.47
N THR A 138 -11.45 -14.06 14.60
CA THR A 138 -12.36 -14.56 15.65
C THR A 138 -13.81 -14.67 15.19
N LYS A 139 -14.16 -14.00 14.08
CA LYS A 139 -15.50 -14.07 13.45
C LYS A 139 -15.63 -15.21 12.45
N GLY A 140 -14.54 -15.94 12.15
CA GLY A 140 -14.51 -17.02 11.15
C GLY A 140 -14.62 -16.56 9.69
N VAL A 141 -14.63 -15.25 9.43
CA VAL A 141 -14.74 -14.64 8.10
C VAL A 141 -13.87 -13.37 7.99
N LEU A 142 -13.39 -13.07 6.78
CA LEU A 142 -12.59 -11.91 6.37
C LEU A 142 -12.87 -11.48 4.93
#